data_AF-A0AA42PJJ5-F1
#
_entry.id   AF-A0AA42PJJ5-F1
#
_cell.length_a   1.000
_cell.length_b   1.000
_cell.length_c   1.000
_cell.angle_alpha   90.00
_cell.angle_beta   90.00
_cell.angle_gamma   90.00
#
_symmetry.space_group_name_H-M   'P 1'
#
loop_
_entity.id
_entity.type
_entity.pdbx_description
1 polymer ?
#
loop_
_entity_poly.entity_id
_entity_poly.type
_entity_poly.pdbx_seq_one_letter_code
_entity_poly.pdbx_strand_id
1 'polypeptide(L)'
;MCLFVFAGVAGAEPMPGTVIELASGEPLDEAAFVQRAAGAQRLLLGERHDLGGDHAAQRWLLNALPRKRPQRALVMEMIASERQPRLQRVQRWLAKGNHAGGERLQELLDWDARWPWAAYGGLVQAATDTGIALFGGNLSRTEVNALLASPGAVQFPGATARQRLSAVVLAQHADAAPMLDGMLAVQQARDRRMAQVLADAPAPALLVAGRWHVLRGTGVPGYLPPGTPALVIVLASPGEVVDASDADLLWVLGDE
;
A
#
# COMPACT_ATOMS: atom_id res chain seq x y z
N MET A 1 6.58 29.87 41.78
CA MET A 1 6.04 28.57 41.34
C MET A 1 6.74 28.18 40.06
N CYS A 2 7.66 27.22 40.11
CA CYS A 2 8.26 26.63 38.91
C CYS A 2 7.25 25.64 38.31
N LEU A 3 6.70 25.98 37.13
CA LEU A 3 5.91 25.06 36.32
C LEU A 3 6.88 24.12 35.60
N PHE A 4 6.98 22.89 36.08
CA PHE A 4 7.56 21.79 35.33
C PHE A 4 6.62 21.46 34.17
N VAL A 5 7.06 21.74 32.95
CA VAL A 5 6.45 21.19 31.74
C VAL A 5 6.84 19.72 31.70
N PHE A 6 5.88 18.83 31.99
CA PHE A 6 6.02 17.42 31.65
C PHE A 6 5.97 17.30 30.13
N ALA A 7 7.15 17.21 29.51
CA ALA A 7 7.25 16.61 28.19
C ALA A 7 6.87 15.13 28.35
N GLY A 8 5.61 14.80 28.06
CA GLY A 8 5.17 13.43 27.98
C GLY A 8 6.02 12.72 26.93
N VAL A 9 6.83 11.76 27.37
CA VAL A 9 7.42 10.78 26.46
C VAL A 9 6.22 9.99 25.93
N ALA A 10 5.74 10.34 24.74
CA ALA A 10 4.76 9.51 24.05
C ALA A 10 5.42 8.13 23.89
N GLY A 11 4.95 7.14 24.66
CA GLY A 11 5.38 5.76 24.50
C GLY A 11 5.14 5.34 23.06
N ALA A 12 6.04 4.54 22.49
CA ALA A 12 5.80 3.96 21.18
C ALA A 12 4.46 3.21 21.20
N GLU A 13 3.55 3.55 20.29
CA GLU A 13 2.30 2.80 20.15
C GLU A 13 2.62 1.31 19.94
N PRO A 14 1.94 0.40 20.67
CA PRO A 14 2.17 -1.03 20.52
C PRO A 14 1.77 -1.49 19.11
N MET A 15 2.42 -2.53 18.59
CA MET A 15 2.01 -3.16 17.35
C MET A 15 0.53 -3.57 17.41
N PRO A 16 -0.33 -3.12 16.48
CA PRO A 16 -1.71 -3.55 16.43
C PRO A 16 -1.78 -5.01 15.99
N GLY A 17 -2.62 -5.83 16.64
CA GLY A 17 -2.89 -7.21 16.22
C GLY A 17 -1.70 -8.16 16.31
N THR A 18 -1.78 -9.26 15.55
CA THR A 18 -0.79 -10.35 15.52
C THR A 18 -0.30 -10.56 14.10
N VAL A 19 1.01 -10.75 13.92
CA VAL A 19 1.61 -11.11 12.63
C VAL A 19 1.95 -12.59 12.64
N ILE A 20 1.60 -13.30 11.57
CA ILE A 20 1.86 -14.73 11.38
C ILE A 20 2.75 -14.89 10.15
N GLU A 21 3.84 -15.63 10.27
CA GLU A 21 4.63 -16.06 9.11
C GLU A 21 3.94 -17.24 8.43
N LEU A 22 3.47 -17.04 7.19
CA LEU A 22 2.62 -18.03 6.53
C LEU A 22 3.35 -19.33 6.19
N ALA A 23 4.67 -19.28 5.98
CA ALA A 23 5.46 -20.47 5.66
C ALA A 23 5.58 -21.45 6.84
N SER A 24 5.65 -20.94 8.07
CA SER A 24 5.82 -21.73 9.30
C SER A 24 4.52 -21.87 10.10
N GLY A 25 3.59 -20.93 9.94
CA GLY A 25 2.39 -20.79 10.78
C GLY A 25 2.66 -20.13 12.13
N GLU A 26 3.90 -19.70 12.39
CA GLU A 26 4.31 -19.18 13.69
C GLU A 26 4.02 -17.68 13.82
N PRO A 27 3.58 -17.22 15.00
CA PRO A 27 3.42 -15.80 15.26
C PRO A 27 4.79 -15.12 15.39
N LEU A 28 4.88 -13.89 14.88
CA LEU A 28 6.03 -13.01 15.07
C LEU A 28 5.71 -11.97 16.15
N ASP A 29 6.62 -11.81 17.11
CA ASP A 29 6.58 -10.64 17.98
C ASP A 29 6.96 -9.36 17.22
N GLU A 30 6.77 -8.20 17.87
CA GLU A 30 7.03 -6.89 17.26
C GLU A 30 8.47 -6.78 16.72
N ALA A 31 9.46 -7.24 17.49
CA ALA A 31 10.86 -7.10 17.12
C ALA A 31 11.20 -7.98 15.90
N ALA A 32 10.73 -9.22 15.87
CA ALA A 32 10.90 -10.15 14.77
C ALA A 32 10.17 -9.66 13.51
N PHE A 33 8.94 -9.16 13.65
CA PHE A 33 8.18 -8.59 12.54
C PHE A 33 8.88 -7.40 11.91
N VAL A 34 9.26 -6.39 12.71
CA VAL A 34 9.93 -5.20 12.19
C VAL A 34 11.27 -5.57 11.58
N GLN A 35 12.02 -6.52 12.16
CA GLN A 35 13.27 -7.01 11.58
C GLN A 35 13.04 -7.69 10.23
N ARG A 36 12.00 -8.53 10.11
CA ARG A 36 11.63 -9.21 8.87
C ARG A 36 11.23 -8.22 7.77
N ALA A 37 10.40 -7.22 8.11
CA ALA A 37 9.96 -6.17 7.20
C ALA A 37 11.09 -5.21 6.80
N ALA A 38 12.00 -4.90 7.74
CA ALA A 38 13.16 -4.06 7.49
C ALA A 38 14.16 -4.69 6.51
N GLY A 39 14.25 -6.03 6.45
CA GLY A 39 15.13 -6.73 5.51
C GLY A 39 14.72 -6.61 4.03
N ALA A 40 13.49 -6.20 3.73
CA ALA A 40 12.96 -6.15 2.37
C ALA A 40 13.33 -4.86 1.64
N GLN A 41 13.87 -4.99 0.41
CA GLN A 41 14.11 -3.84 -0.49
C GLN A 41 12.81 -3.37 -1.17
N ARG A 42 11.88 -4.29 -1.39
CA ARG A 42 10.53 -4.05 -1.88
C ARG A 42 9.55 -4.69 -0.90
N LEU A 43 8.72 -3.87 -0.28
CA LEU A 43 7.72 -4.29 0.69
C LEU A 43 6.35 -3.94 0.12
N LEU A 44 5.41 -4.89 0.11
CA LEU A 44 4.03 -4.66 -0.27
C LEU A 44 3.15 -4.91 0.94
N LEU A 45 2.29 -3.95 1.25
CA LEU A 45 1.30 -4.04 2.32
C LEU A 45 -0.10 -3.96 1.71
N GLY A 46 -0.82 -5.08 1.81
CA GLY A 46 -2.17 -5.26 1.30
C GLY A 46 -3.21 -4.84 2.31
N GLU A 47 -4.02 -3.84 1.98
CA GLU A 47 -5.09 -3.32 2.84
C GLU A 47 -6.49 -3.77 2.40
N ARG A 48 -7.45 -3.60 3.31
CA ARG A 48 -8.88 -3.51 3.04
C ARG A 48 -9.25 -2.04 3.21
N HIS A 49 -9.54 -1.38 2.09
CA HIS A 49 -9.62 0.09 2.00
C HIS A 49 -10.58 0.78 2.98
N ASP A 50 -11.60 0.06 3.47
CA ASP A 50 -12.65 0.66 4.29
C ASP A 50 -12.44 0.46 5.80
N LEU A 51 -11.37 -0.24 6.22
CA LEU A 51 -11.15 -0.57 7.63
C LEU A 51 -10.17 0.39 8.30
N GLY A 52 -10.59 0.97 9.44
CA GLY A 52 -9.78 1.91 10.21
C GLY A 52 -8.53 1.25 10.78
N GLY A 53 -8.66 0.01 11.23
CA GLY A 53 -7.57 -0.81 11.75
C GLY A 53 -6.44 -0.99 10.74
N ASP A 54 -6.78 -1.25 9.47
CA ASP A 54 -5.80 -1.41 8.40
C ASP A 54 -4.97 -0.12 8.21
N HIS A 55 -5.64 1.04 8.19
CA HIS A 55 -4.96 2.33 8.10
C HIS A 55 -4.08 2.63 9.32
N ALA A 56 -4.50 2.21 10.51
CA ALA A 56 -3.68 2.34 11.73
C ALA A 56 -2.42 1.47 11.65
N ALA A 57 -2.54 0.22 11.20
CA ALA A 57 -1.42 -0.69 11.02
C ALA A 57 -0.41 -0.17 9.97
N GLN A 58 -0.89 0.42 8.88
CA GLN A 58 -0.02 1.05 7.87
C GLN A 58 0.83 2.18 8.46
N ARG A 59 0.20 3.10 9.21
CA ARG A 59 0.90 4.21 9.87
C ARG A 59 1.90 3.69 10.90
N TRP A 60 1.51 2.69 11.68
CA TRP A 60 2.39 2.04 12.65
C TRP A 60 3.63 1.47 11.97
N LEU A 61 3.45 0.71 10.88
CA LEU A 61 4.57 0.08 10.17
C LEU A 61 5.50 1.13 9.53
N LEU A 62 4.93 2.16 8.90
CA LEU A 62 5.73 3.25 8.32
C LEU A 62 6.59 3.97 9.37
N ASN A 63 6.09 4.10 10.60
CA ASN A 63 6.81 4.72 11.72
C ASN A 63 7.81 3.76 12.40
N ALA A 64 7.56 2.45 12.36
CA ALA A 64 8.44 1.44 12.94
C ALA A 64 9.68 1.16 12.08
N LEU A 65 9.54 1.13 10.75
CA LEU A 65 10.62 0.79 9.81
C LEU A 65 11.87 1.69 9.92
N PRO A 66 11.76 3.03 10.04
CA PRO A 66 12.89 3.94 10.24
C PRO A 66 13.80 3.60 11.42
N ARG A 67 13.30 2.86 12.42
CA ARG A 67 14.07 2.41 13.59
C ARG A 67 15.09 1.32 13.25
N LYS A 68 14.94 0.63 12.13
CA LYS A 68 15.82 -0.47 11.68
C LYS A 68 16.52 -0.20 10.36
N ARG A 69 15.94 0.64 9.49
CA ARG A 69 16.52 1.00 8.19
C ARG A 69 15.98 2.34 7.67
N PRO A 70 16.67 3.03 6.75
CA PRO A 70 16.04 4.12 6.01
C PRO A 70 14.81 3.60 5.25
N GLN A 71 13.72 4.37 5.27
CA GLN A 71 12.61 4.22 4.32
C GLN A 71 12.78 5.30 3.26
N ARG A 72 12.99 4.91 2.01
CA ARG A 72 13.29 5.88 0.94
C ARG A 72 12.06 6.29 0.16
N ALA A 73 11.12 5.38 -0.03
CA ALA A 73 9.92 5.65 -0.82
C ALA A 73 8.66 5.01 -0.24
N LEU A 74 7.54 5.72 -0.36
CA LEU A 74 6.18 5.23 -0.17
C LEU A 74 5.45 5.33 -1.52
N VAL A 75 5.05 4.19 -2.06
CA VAL A 75 4.21 4.09 -3.26
C VAL A 75 2.78 3.84 -2.80
N MET A 76 1.82 4.60 -3.32
CA MET A 76 0.41 4.46 -2.94
C MET A 76 -0.46 4.19 -4.17
N GLU A 77 -1.29 3.15 -4.10
CA GLU A 77 -2.36 2.91 -5.09
C GLU A 77 -3.32 4.11 -5.19
N MET A 78 -3.50 4.84 -4.09
CA MET A 78 -4.47 5.91 -3.96
C MET A 78 -4.12 7.13 -4.83
N ILE A 79 -2.89 7.20 -5.34
CA ILE A 79 -2.39 8.29 -6.16
C ILE A 79 -2.08 7.79 -7.57
N ALA A 80 -2.73 8.40 -8.57
CA ALA A 80 -2.41 8.14 -9.97
C ALA A 80 -0.98 8.62 -10.30
N SER A 81 -0.21 7.81 -11.01
CA SER A 81 1.20 8.09 -11.34
C SER A 81 1.37 9.34 -12.22
N GLU A 82 0.33 9.75 -12.98
CA GLU A 82 0.32 11.02 -13.71
C GLU A 82 0.51 12.24 -12.79
N ARG A 83 0.18 12.11 -11.50
CA ARG A 83 0.33 13.17 -10.49
C ARG A 83 1.78 13.29 -9.99
N GLN A 84 2.70 12.41 -10.40
CA GLN A 84 4.09 12.41 -9.91
C GLN A 84 4.79 13.78 -10.04
N PRO A 85 4.66 14.54 -11.15
CA PRO A 85 5.26 15.87 -11.23
C PRO A 85 4.76 16.84 -10.16
N ARG A 86 3.49 16.73 -9.75
CA ARG A 86 2.92 17.53 -8.66
C ARG A 86 3.47 17.08 -7.31
N LEU A 87 3.49 15.77 -7.04
CA LEU A 87 4.10 15.22 -5.82
C LEU A 87 5.53 15.69 -5.65
N GLN A 88 6.34 15.65 -6.72
CA GLN A 88 7.72 16.08 -6.69
C GLN A 88 7.88 17.59 -6.43
N ARG A 89 6.96 18.43 -6.95
CA ARG A 89 6.97 19.87 -6.65
C ARG A 89 6.71 20.12 -5.16
N VAL A 90 5.71 19.45 -4.58
CA VAL A 90 5.37 19.57 -3.16
C VAL A 90 6.54 19.09 -2.29
N GLN A 91 7.11 17.92 -2.59
CA GLN A 91 8.25 17.38 -1.85
C GLN A 91 9.48 18.29 -1.92
N ARG A 92 9.82 18.87 -3.08
CA ARG A 92 10.90 19.85 -3.19
C ARG A 92 10.61 21.14 -2.42
N TRP A 93 9.35 21.56 -2.34
CA TRP A 93 8.96 22.72 -1.56
C TRP A 93 9.09 22.46 -0.06
N LEU A 94 8.64 21.29 0.42
CA LEU A 94 8.82 20.84 1.81
C LEU A 94 10.31 20.71 2.19
N ALA A 95 11.13 20.13 1.32
CA ALA A 95 12.58 19.98 1.52
C ALA A 95 13.34 21.30 1.69
N LYS A 96 12.73 22.45 1.33
CA LYS A 96 13.27 23.80 1.58
C LYS A 96 12.93 24.34 2.98
N GLY A 97 12.38 23.51 3.87
CA GLY A 97 11.97 23.89 5.22
C GLY A 97 10.56 24.50 5.30
N ASN A 98 9.74 24.32 4.26
CA ASN A 98 8.34 24.71 4.33
C ASN A 98 7.51 23.61 4.98
N HIS A 99 6.38 23.99 5.58
CA HIS A 99 5.50 23.06 6.30
C HIS A 99 4.08 23.12 5.75
N ALA A 100 3.45 21.96 5.62
CA ALA A 100 2.03 21.82 5.35
C ALA A 100 1.52 20.55 6.04
N GLY A 101 0.33 20.63 6.59
CA GLY A 101 -0.36 19.46 7.10
C GLY A 101 -1.87 19.59 6.99
N GLY A 102 -2.57 18.49 7.31
CA GLY A 102 -4.02 18.43 7.23
C GLY A 102 -4.55 18.83 5.85
N GLU A 103 -5.61 19.64 5.82
CA GLU A 103 -6.28 20.13 4.61
C GLU A 103 -5.31 20.84 3.66
N ARG A 104 -4.32 21.58 4.19
CA ARG A 104 -3.36 22.28 3.34
C ARG A 104 -2.49 21.32 2.55
N LEU A 105 -2.06 20.22 3.16
CA LEU A 105 -1.29 19.20 2.46
C LEU A 105 -2.16 18.47 1.43
N GLN A 106 -3.41 18.17 1.78
CA GLN A 106 -4.40 17.58 0.87
C GLN A 106 -4.57 18.44 -0.41
N GLU A 107 -4.77 19.75 -0.26
CA GLU A 107 -4.87 20.70 -1.37
C GLU A 107 -3.59 20.76 -2.22
N LEU A 108 -2.42 20.86 -1.58
CA LEU A 108 -1.14 20.94 -2.26
C LEU A 108 -0.88 19.71 -3.13
N LEU A 109 -1.29 18.53 -2.66
CA LEU A 109 -1.17 17.27 -3.40
C LEU A 109 -2.26 17.10 -4.48
N ASP A 110 -3.33 17.90 -4.43
CA ASP A 110 -4.56 17.67 -5.22
C ASP A 110 -5.02 16.23 -5.04
N TRP A 111 -5.25 15.89 -3.76
CA TRP A 111 -5.65 14.56 -3.34
C TRP A 111 -6.98 14.17 -3.99
N ASP A 112 -7.06 12.93 -4.46
CA ASP A 112 -8.27 12.42 -5.09
C ASP A 112 -9.35 12.17 -4.03
N ALA A 113 -10.44 12.93 -4.10
CA ALA A 113 -11.52 12.89 -3.12
C ALA A 113 -12.26 11.53 -3.04
N ARG A 114 -12.03 10.61 -3.99
CA ARG A 114 -12.52 9.23 -3.91
C ARG A 114 -11.87 8.45 -2.76
N TRP A 115 -10.69 8.84 -2.33
CA TRP A 115 -10.00 8.28 -1.18
C TRP A 115 -10.20 9.21 0.03
N PRO A 116 -10.86 8.77 1.11
CA PRO A 116 -11.10 9.62 2.26
C PRO A 116 -9.78 10.12 2.87
N TRP A 117 -9.61 11.45 2.94
CA TRP A 117 -8.39 12.01 3.54
C TRP A 117 -8.23 11.62 5.01
N ALA A 118 -9.33 11.41 5.74
CA ALA A 118 -9.31 10.92 7.12
C ALA A 118 -8.63 9.55 7.25
N ALA A 119 -8.72 8.69 6.23
CA ALA A 119 -8.07 7.38 6.21
C ALA A 119 -6.57 7.46 5.92
N TYR A 120 -6.21 8.19 4.85
CA TYR A 120 -4.86 8.15 4.27
C TYR A 120 -3.98 9.35 4.63
N GLY A 121 -4.57 10.46 5.04
CA GLY A 121 -3.87 11.72 5.29
C GLY A 121 -2.78 11.60 6.36
N GLY A 122 -3.01 10.79 7.40
CA GLY A 122 -2.00 10.52 8.42
C GLY A 122 -0.78 9.75 7.89
N LEU A 123 -0.98 8.81 6.96
CA LEU A 123 0.11 8.08 6.31
C LEU A 123 0.92 9.00 5.39
N VAL A 124 0.22 9.83 4.62
CA VAL A 124 0.83 10.85 3.75
C VAL A 124 1.63 11.86 4.58
N GLN A 125 1.06 12.35 5.68
CA GLN A 125 1.71 13.28 6.60
C GLN A 125 2.99 12.68 7.18
N ALA A 126 2.92 11.44 7.68
CA ALA A 126 4.09 10.74 8.24
C ALA A 126 5.22 10.60 7.20
N ALA A 127 4.89 10.29 5.94
CA ALA A 127 5.88 10.24 4.87
C ALA A 127 6.51 11.62 4.60
N THR A 128 5.70 12.68 4.53
CA THR A 128 6.22 14.03 4.25
C THR A 128 7.04 14.60 5.39
N ASP A 129 6.65 14.36 6.65
CA ASP A 129 7.34 14.86 7.83
C ASP A 129 8.72 14.22 8.01
N THR A 130 8.88 12.99 7.54
CA THR A 130 10.13 12.22 7.63
C THR A 130 10.96 12.25 6.34
N GLY A 131 10.51 12.98 5.31
CA GLY A 131 11.21 13.09 4.03
C GLY A 131 11.21 11.81 3.20
N ILE A 132 10.29 10.87 3.46
CA ILE A 132 10.09 9.67 2.65
C ILE A 132 9.49 10.11 1.30
N ALA A 133 10.09 9.66 0.20
CA ALA A 133 9.65 10.08 -1.11
C ALA A 133 8.28 9.47 -1.47
N LEU A 134 7.29 10.30 -1.77
CA LEU A 134 5.94 9.86 -2.12
C LEU A 134 5.80 9.64 -3.64
N PHE A 135 5.24 8.49 -4.00
CA PHE A 135 5.02 8.07 -5.38
C PHE A 135 3.56 7.66 -5.64
N GLY A 136 3.05 8.07 -6.80
CA GLY A 136 1.78 7.59 -7.31
C GLY A 136 1.91 6.26 -8.03
N GLY A 137 1.26 5.22 -7.52
CA GLY A 137 1.37 3.86 -8.03
C GLY A 137 0.36 3.50 -9.11
N ASN A 138 -0.70 4.27 -9.31
CA ASN A 138 -1.88 3.78 -10.04
C ASN A 138 -2.12 4.48 -11.39
N LEU A 139 -3.09 4.00 -12.15
CA LEU A 139 -3.54 4.60 -13.40
C LEU A 139 -4.31 5.90 -13.17
N SER A 140 -4.25 6.79 -14.15
CA SER A 140 -5.16 7.92 -14.29
C SER A 140 -6.59 7.48 -14.59
N ARG A 141 -7.54 8.39 -14.38
CA ARG A 141 -8.94 8.14 -14.78
C ARG A 141 -9.07 7.97 -16.30
N THR A 142 -8.29 8.73 -17.06
CA THR A 142 -8.26 8.65 -18.53
C THR A 142 -7.79 7.28 -19.00
N GLU A 143 -6.72 6.74 -18.43
CA GLU A 143 -6.21 5.40 -18.74
C GLU A 143 -7.21 4.31 -18.38
N VAL A 144 -7.85 4.42 -17.20
CA VAL A 144 -8.91 3.49 -16.80
C VAL A 144 -10.07 3.50 -17.79
N ASN A 145 -10.57 4.67 -18.17
CA ASN A 145 -11.69 4.78 -19.11
C ASN A 145 -11.33 4.23 -20.50
N ALA A 146 -10.11 4.48 -20.97
CA ALA A 146 -9.63 3.94 -22.24
C ALA A 146 -9.59 2.40 -22.24
N LEU A 147 -9.09 1.79 -21.16
CA LEU A 147 -9.03 0.34 -21.01
C LEU A 147 -10.42 -0.30 -20.86
N LEU A 148 -11.36 0.37 -20.18
CA LEU A 148 -12.74 -0.10 -20.10
C LEU A 148 -13.43 -0.07 -21.47
N ALA A 149 -13.18 0.96 -22.28
CA ALA A 149 -13.78 1.11 -23.60
C ALA A 149 -13.17 0.16 -24.65
N SER A 150 -11.87 -0.14 -24.55
CA SER A 150 -11.15 -1.00 -25.47
C SER A 150 -10.13 -1.86 -24.72
N PRO A 151 -10.57 -2.99 -24.13
CA PRO A 151 -9.67 -3.87 -23.41
C PRO A 151 -8.72 -4.57 -24.37
N GLY A 152 -7.41 -4.47 -24.09
CA GLY A 152 -6.40 -5.28 -24.74
C GLY A 152 -6.34 -6.70 -24.17
N ALA A 153 -5.45 -7.53 -24.73
CA ALA A 153 -5.20 -8.86 -24.19
C ALA A 153 -4.63 -8.80 -22.75
N VAL A 154 -5.19 -9.62 -21.87
CA VAL A 154 -4.76 -9.73 -20.47
C VAL A 154 -3.84 -10.95 -20.31
N GLN A 155 -2.66 -10.72 -19.77
CA GLN A 155 -1.63 -11.68 -19.38
C GLN A 155 -1.45 -11.63 -17.86
N PHE A 156 -2.19 -12.49 -17.17
CA PHE A 156 -2.11 -12.60 -15.72
C PHE A 156 -0.83 -13.31 -15.25
N PRO A 157 -0.40 -13.07 -13.99
CA PRO A 157 0.84 -13.65 -13.46
C PRO A 157 0.71 -15.14 -13.10
N GLY A 158 -0.51 -15.66 -12.97
CA GLY A 158 -0.76 -17.06 -12.61
C GLY A 158 -1.97 -17.63 -13.35
N ALA A 159 -1.99 -18.96 -13.51
CA ALA A 159 -3.04 -19.67 -14.25
C ALA A 159 -4.45 -19.47 -13.65
N THR A 160 -4.55 -19.33 -12.33
CA THR A 160 -5.82 -19.16 -11.60
C THR A 160 -6.20 -17.69 -11.38
N ALA A 161 -5.32 -16.75 -11.70
CA ALA A 161 -5.49 -15.33 -11.41
C ALA A 161 -6.77 -14.75 -12.02
N ARG A 162 -7.07 -15.09 -13.29
CA ARG A 162 -8.29 -14.66 -13.99
C ARG A 162 -9.54 -15.08 -13.22
N GLN A 163 -9.60 -16.36 -12.82
CA GLN A 163 -10.74 -16.90 -12.09
C GLN A 163 -10.90 -16.23 -10.72
N ARG A 164 -9.80 -16.10 -9.97
CA ARG A 164 -9.78 -15.48 -8.65
C ARG A 164 -10.24 -14.03 -8.71
N LEU A 165 -9.66 -13.23 -9.60
CA LEU A 165 -10.04 -11.82 -9.78
C LEU A 165 -11.47 -11.66 -10.31
N SER A 166 -11.93 -12.56 -11.17
CA SER A 166 -13.33 -12.53 -11.63
C SER A 166 -14.30 -12.74 -10.48
N ALA A 167 -14.03 -13.69 -9.58
CA ALA A 167 -14.87 -13.94 -8.41
C ALA A 167 -14.93 -12.72 -7.50
N VAL A 168 -13.80 -12.04 -7.27
CA VAL A 168 -13.73 -10.80 -6.47
C VAL A 168 -14.55 -9.69 -7.11
N VAL A 169 -14.34 -9.41 -8.40
CA VAL A 169 -15.04 -8.35 -9.13
C VAL A 169 -16.55 -8.57 -9.13
N LEU A 170 -17.00 -9.80 -9.40
CA LEU A 170 -18.43 -10.14 -9.44
C LEU A 170 -19.08 -10.11 -8.06
N ALA A 171 -18.35 -10.46 -7.00
CA ALA A 171 -18.86 -10.36 -5.63
C ALA A 171 -19.03 -8.90 -5.17
N GLN A 172 -18.19 -7.99 -5.66
CA GLN A 172 -18.22 -6.56 -5.31
C GLN A 172 -19.18 -5.76 -6.19
N HIS A 173 -19.49 -6.25 -7.39
CA HIS A 173 -20.31 -5.58 -8.37
C HIS A 173 -21.26 -6.58 -9.05
N ALA A 174 -22.46 -6.74 -8.49
CA ALA A 174 -23.44 -7.72 -8.99
C ALA A 174 -23.77 -7.54 -10.49
N ASP A 175 -23.73 -6.30 -11.00
CA ASP A 175 -24.01 -5.96 -12.40
C ASP A 175 -22.75 -5.86 -13.28
N ALA A 176 -21.56 -6.23 -12.78
CA ALA A 176 -20.30 -6.09 -13.51
C ALA A 176 -20.06 -7.15 -14.59
N ALA A 177 -20.89 -8.18 -14.69
CA ALA A 177 -20.71 -9.28 -15.65
C ALA A 177 -20.41 -8.80 -17.09
N PRO A 178 -21.16 -7.82 -17.66
CA PRO A 178 -20.89 -7.29 -19.00
C PRO A 178 -19.56 -6.53 -19.13
N MET A 179 -19.01 -6.03 -18.02
CA MET A 179 -17.78 -5.23 -17.98
C MET A 179 -16.58 -6.02 -17.47
N LEU A 180 -16.73 -7.32 -17.18
CA LEU A 180 -15.72 -8.12 -16.50
C LEU A 180 -14.37 -8.09 -17.21
N ASP A 181 -14.34 -8.29 -18.53
CA ASP A 181 -13.08 -8.26 -19.29
C ASP A 181 -12.39 -6.90 -19.24
N GLY A 182 -13.16 -5.81 -19.31
CA GLY A 182 -12.67 -4.45 -19.13
C GLY A 182 -12.09 -4.22 -17.73
N MET A 183 -12.81 -4.67 -16.69
CA MET A 183 -12.36 -4.55 -15.30
C MET A 183 -11.09 -5.37 -15.03
N LEU A 184 -10.98 -6.57 -15.60
CA LEU A 184 -9.78 -7.40 -15.53
C LEU A 184 -8.59 -6.78 -16.27
N ALA A 185 -8.82 -6.15 -17.43
CA ALA A 185 -7.78 -5.41 -18.14
C ALA A 185 -7.29 -4.20 -17.33
N VAL A 186 -8.21 -3.48 -16.69
CA VAL A 186 -7.87 -2.40 -15.76
C VAL A 186 -7.08 -2.93 -14.58
N GLN A 187 -7.52 -4.02 -13.93
CA GLN A 187 -6.84 -4.63 -12.79
C GLN A 187 -5.38 -4.94 -13.12
N GLN A 188 -5.14 -5.68 -14.20
CA GLN A 188 -3.78 -5.95 -14.68
C GLN A 188 -2.98 -4.66 -14.92
N ALA A 189 -3.56 -3.68 -15.60
CA ALA A 189 -2.85 -2.46 -15.95
C ALA A 189 -2.46 -1.64 -14.71
N ARG A 190 -3.30 -1.63 -13.66
CA ARG A 190 -2.97 -1.07 -12.36
C ARG A 190 -1.80 -1.81 -11.72
N ASP A 191 -1.86 -3.14 -11.70
CA ASP A 191 -0.80 -3.97 -11.11
C ASP A 191 0.54 -3.79 -11.82
N ARG A 192 0.53 -3.71 -13.15
CA ARG A 192 1.71 -3.40 -13.96
C ARG A 192 2.27 -2.01 -13.67
N ARG A 193 1.40 -1.00 -13.53
CA ARG A 193 1.82 0.37 -13.19
C ARG A 193 2.45 0.41 -11.80
N MET A 194 1.80 -0.22 -10.81
CA MET A 194 2.33 -0.30 -9.44
C MET A 194 3.65 -1.06 -9.38
N ALA A 195 3.78 -2.17 -10.11
CA ALA A 195 5.02 -2.94 -10.20
C ALA A 195 6.17 -2.11 -10.79
N GLN A 196 5.91 -1.39 -11.88
CA GLN A 196 6.90 -0.51 -12.50
C GLN A 196 7.34 0.60 -11.54
N VAL A 197 6.38 1.33 -10.95
CA VAL A 197 6.68 2.42 -10.01
C VAL A 197 7.43 1.90 -8.79
N LEU A 198 7.03 0.75 -8.25
CA LEU A 198 7.72 0.11 -7.12
C LEU A 198 9.14 -0.34 -7.48
N ALA A 199 9.35 -0.88 -8.69
CA ALA A 199 10.67 -1.29 -9.15
C ALA A 199 11.62 -0.09 -9.31
N ASP A 200 11.13 1.02 -9.88
CA ASP A 200 11.92 2.23 -10.15
C ASP A 200 12.13 3.10 -8.90
N ALA A 201 11.29 2.97 -7.88
CA ALA A 201 11.40 3.76 -6.66
C ALA A 201 12.72 3.49 -5.90
N PRO A 202 13.31 4.52 -5.26
CA PRO A 202 14.47 4.34 -4.40
C PRO A 202 14.25 3.27 -3.32
N ALA A 203 15.16 2.31 -3.24
CA ALA A 203 15.12 1.25 -2.24
C ALA A 203 15.66 1.76 -0.88
N PRO A 204 15.11 1.31 0.26
CA PRO A 204 13.95 0.43 0.40
C PRO A 204 12.61 1.16 0.19
N ALA A 205 11.69 0.51 -0.50
CA ALA A 205 10.38 1.07 -0.90
C ALA A 205 9.22 0.22 -0.33
N LEU A 206 8.18 0.91 0.17
CA LEU A 206 6.93 0.32 0.63
C LEU A 206 5.82 0.70 -0.35
N LEU A 207 5.08 -0.29 -0.85
CA LEU A 207 3.82 -0.12 -1.56
C LEU A 207 2.65 -0.37 -0.59
N VAL A 208 1.70 0.56 -0.52
CA VAL A 208 0.38 0.35 0.09
C VAL A 208 -0.66 0.30 -1.02
N ALA A 209 -1.39 -0.81 -1.09
CA ALA A 209 -2.42 -1.07 -2.09
C ALA A 209 -3.46 -2.04 -1.52
N GLY A 210 -4.64 -2.11 -2.14
CA GLY A 210 -5.67 -3.09 -1.81
C GLY A 210 -5.13 -4.51 -1.88
N ARG A 211 -5.58 -5.39 -0.98
CA ARG A 211 -5.00 -6.72 -0.78
C ARG A 211 -4.82 -7.54 -2.07
N TRP A 212 -5.78 -7.49 -2.99
CA TRP A 212 -5.73 -8.25 -4.24
C TRP A 212 -4.61 -7.80 -5.19
N HIS A 213 -4.15 -6.55 -5.04
CA HIS A 213 -3.02 -6.01 -5.78
C HIS A 213 -1.68 -6.53 -5.25
N VAL A 214 -1.57 -6.94 -3.98
CA VAL A 214 -0.28 -7.34 -3.41
C VAL A 214 -0.02 -8.85 -3.42
N LEU A 215 -1.04 -9.69 -3.62
CA LEU A 215 -0.87 -11.15 -3.63
C LEU A 215 -0.07 -11.62 -4.84
N ARG A 216 0.82 -12.60 -4.64
CA ARG A 216 1.66 -13.16 -5.71
C ARG A 216 0.84 -13.82 -6.82
N GLY A 217 -0.26 -14.49 -6.48
CA GLY A 217 -1.09 -15.19 -7.45
C GLY A 217 -1.99 -14.28 -8.31
N THR A 218 -2.13 -12.98 -7.98
CA THR A 218 -3.07 -12.10 -8.69
C THR A 218 -2.50 -10.75 -9.12
N GLY A 219 -1.54 -10.17 -8.40
CA GLY A 219 -1.22 -8.75 -8.52
C GLY A 219 0.25 -8.44 -8.79
N VAL A 220 0.68 -7.31 -8.24
CA VAL A 220 1.96 -6.62 -8.42
C VAL A 220 3.18 -7.54 -8.41
N PRO A 221 3.36 -8.50 -7.47
CA PRO A 221 4.58 -9.31 -7.45
C PRO A 221 4.85 -10.07 -8.75
N GLY A 222 3.80 -10.49 -9.46
CA GLY A 222 3.93 -11.21 -10.72
C GLY A 222 4.27 -10.33 -11.94
N TYR A 223 4.25 -9.00 -11.78
CA TYR A 223 4.64 -8.05 -12.81
C TYR A 223 5.95 -7.32 -12.47
N LEU A 224 6.60 -7.63 -11.34
CA LEU A 224 7.92 -7.11 -11.02
C LEU A 224 8.98 -7.68 -11.98
N PRO A 225 10.10 -6.97 -12.21
CA PRO A 225 11.22 -7.50 -12.98
C PRO A 225 11.69 -8.85 -12.41
N PRO A 226 12.02 -9.84 -13.26
CA PRO A 226 12.46 -11.15 -12.81
C PRO A 226 13.59 -11.07 -11.79
N GLY A 227 13.48 -11.84 -10.71
CA GLY A 227 14.48 -11.87 -9.64
C GLY A 227 14.42 -10.70 -8.66
N THR A 228 13.42 -9.81 -8.75
CA THR A 228 13.20 -8.76 -7.73
C THR A 228 12.61 -9.39 -6.45
N PRO A 229 13.38 -9.48 -5.34
CA PRO A 229 12.83 -10.01 -4.11
C PRO A 229 11.84 -8.99 -3.52
N ALA A 230 10.66 -9.46 -3.17
CA ALA A 230 9.62 -8.66 -2.54
C ALA A 230 9.01 -9.40 -1.35
N LEU A 231 8.82 -8.70 -0.24
CA LEU A 231 8.06 -9.19 0.92
C LEU A 231 6.61 -8.73 0.78
N VAL A 232 5.66 -9.66 0.91
CA VAL A 232 4.22 -9.41 0.84
C VAL A 232 3.61 -9.61 2.23
N ILE A 233 3.00 -8.54 2.75
CA ILE A 233 2.23 -8.53 3.99
C ILE A 233 0.76 -8.26 3.61
N VAL A 234 -0.17 -9.02 4.18
CA VAL A 234 -1.61 -8.81 3.96
C VAL A 234 -2.32 -8.61 5.29
N LEU A 235 -3.10 -7.54 5.37
CA LEU A 235 -3.97 -7.27 6.52
C LEU A 235 -5.26 -8.10 6.42
N ALA A 236 -5.68 -8.63 7.56
CA ALA A 236 -6.76 -9.59 7.64
C ALA A 236 -7.56 -9.47 8.96
N SER A 237 -8.82 -9.89 8.90
CA SER A 237 -9.68 -10.07 10.07
C SER A 237 -9.44 -11.44 10.69
N PRO A 238 -9.84 -11.65 11.94
CA PRO A 238 -9.79 -12.96 12.56
C PRO A 238 -10.52 -14.00 11.71
N GLY A 239 -9.85 -15.12 11.43
CA GLY A 239 -10.42 -16.22 10.64
C GLY A 239 -10.29 -16.08 9.11
N GLU A 240 -9.85 -14.94 8.58
CA GLU A 240 -9.46 -14.85 7.17
C GLU A 240 -8.17 -15.66 6.92
N VAL A 241 -8.15 -16.42 5.83
CA VAL A 241 -7.02 -17.29 5.46
C VAL A 241 -6.40 -16.79 4.16
N VAL A 242 -5.07 -16.71 4.14
CA VAL A 242 -4.25 -16.43 2.96
C VAL A 242 -3.22 -17.54 2.83
N ASP A 243 -3.04 -18.04 1.61
CA ASP A 243 -2.09 -19.12 1.33
C ASP A 243 -0.65 -18.59 1.33
N ALA A 244 0.31 -19.40 1.82
CA ALA A 244 1.74 -19.05 1.85
C ALA A 244 2.35 -18.87 0.44
N SER A 245 1.69 -19.36 -0.61
CA SER A 245 2.07 -19.09 -1.99
C SER A 245 1.70 -17.67 -2.46
N ASP A 246 0.79 -16.98 -1.76
CA ASP A 246 0.31 -15.65 -2.13
C ASP A 246 0.95 -14.52 -1.32
N ALA A 247 1.35 -14.78 -0.08
CA ALA A 247 1.96 -13.79 0.81
C ALA A 247 2.99 -14.42 1.75
N ASP A 248 3.86 -13.59 2.32
CA ASP A 248 4.84 -14.04 3.30
C ASP A 248 4.29 -13.94 4.73
N LEU A 249 3.59 -12.83 5.02
CA LEU A 249 3.08 -12.52 6.35
C LEU A 249 1.57 -12.20 6.29
N LEU A 250 0.82 -12.76 7.24
CA LEU A 250 -0.56 -12.41 7.51
C LEU A 250 -0.62 -11.56 8.78
N TRP A 251 -1.12 -10.34 8.66
CA TRP A 251 -1.26 -9.41 9.78
C TRP A 251 -2.73 -9.33 10.19
N VAL A 252 -3.06 -10.10 11.23
CA VAL A 252 -4.42 -10.23 11.74
C VAL A 252 -4.69 -9.11 12.74
N LEU A 253 -5.64 -8.24 12.41
CA LEU A 253 -6.13 -7.19 13.28
C LEU A 253 -7.40 -7.67 14.00
N GLY A 254 -7.65 -7.14 15.20
CA GLY A 254 -8.91 -7.39 15.90
C GLY A 254 -10.09 -6.80 15.13
N ASP A 255 -11.29 -7.29 15.43
CA ASP A 255 -12.53 -6.71 14.89
C ASP A 255 -12.72 -5.30 15.45
N GLU A 256 -13.09 -4.35 14.58
CA GLU A 256 -13.55 -2.99 14.96
C GLU A 256 -15.05 -2.99 15.24
#